data_AF-A0A419F498-F1
#
_entry.id   AF-A0A419F498-F1
#
_cell.length_a   1.000
_cell.length_b   1.000
_cell.length_c   1.000
_cell.angle_alpha   90.00
_cell.angle_beta   90.00
_cell.angle_gamma   90.00
#
_symmetry.space_group_name_H-M   'P 1'
#
loop_
_entity.id
_entity.type
_entity.pdbx_description
1 polymer ?
#
loop_
_entity_poly.entity_id
_entity_poly.type
_entity_poly.pdbx_seq_one_letter_code
_entity_poly.pdbx_strand_id
1 'polypeptide(L)'
;MKKTILIFVIIGLVAVTLMLWIMKARTITYQEILMLGVVLVVVGFAVFVGINRIKSVIQKEPFEDELSKKIMTKASSISYYISIYLWLIIMYLSDKVALESHSLIGAGILGMAIIFLLSWIGVKMFGVSNG
;
A
#
# COMPACT_ATOMS: atom_id res chain seq x y z
N MET A 1 -1.72 19.17 -9.51
CA MET A 1 -3.07 18.67 -9.91
C MET A 1 -3.03 17.32 -10.63
N LYS A 2 -2.26 17.13 -11.72
CA LYS A 2 -2.18 15.83 -12.46
C LYS A 2 -1.87 14.62 -11.57
N LYS A 3 -0.91 14.75 -10.64
CA LYS A 3 -0.54 13.69 -9.67
C LYS A 3 -1.66 13.37 -8.66
N THR A 4 -2.49 14.36 -8.31
CA THR A 4 -3.62 14.17 -7.40
C THR A 4 -4.74 13.40 -8.10
N ILE A 5 -5.06 13.78 -9.34
CA ILE A 5 -6.04 13.06 -10.17
C ILE A 5 -5.62 11.59 -10.33
N LEU A 6 -4.34 11.32 -10.57
CA LEU A 6 -3.83 9.96 -10.67
C LEU A 6 -4.12 9.11 -9.41
N ILE A 7 -3.95 9.65 -8.21
CA ILE A 7 -4.24 8.94 -6.96
C ILE A 7 -5.72 8.56 -6.87
N PHE A 8 -6.62 9.50 -7.19
CA PHE A 8 -8.06 9.24 -7.18
C PHE A 8 -8.49 8.24 -8.26
N VAL A 9 -7.87 8.29 -9.44
CA VAL A 9 -8.10 7.29 -10.51
C VAL A 9 -7.68 5.90 -10.04
N ILE A 10 -6.52 5.77 -9.40
CA ILE A 10 -6.04 4.49 -8.86
C ILE A 10 -6.99 3.97 -7.77
N ILE A 11 -7.41 4.83 -6.82
CA ILE A 11 -8.37 4.45 -5.78
C ILE A 11 -9.70 3.99 -6.40
N GLY A 12 -10.20 4.73 -7.38
CA GLY A 12 -11.43 4.38 -8.11
C GLY A 12 -11.32 3.05 -8.83
N LEU A 13 -10.19 2.79 -9.50
CA LEU A 13 -9.93 1.52 -10.17
C LEU A 13 -9.93 0.35 -9.17
N VAL A 14 -9.23 0.50 -8.04
CA VAL A 14 -9.22 -0.52 -6.98
C VAL A 14 -10.63 -0.77 -6.45
N ALA A 15 -11.40 0.28 -6.16
CA ALA A 15 -12.78 0.15 -5.67
C ALA A 15 -13.70 -0.58 -6.67
N VAL A 16 -13.61 -0.24 -7.96
CA VAL A 16 -14.39 -0.92 -9.02
C VAL A 16 -14.01 -2.40 -9.12
N THR A 17 -12.72 -2.72 -9.11
CA THR A 17 -12.27 -4.12 -9.18
C THR A 17 -12.71 -4.93 -7.95
N LEU A 18 -12.67 -4.36 -6.75
CA LEU A 18 -13.17 -5.00 -5.54
C LEU A 18 -14.68 -5.22 -5.60
N MET A 19 -15.43 -4.22 -6.06
CA MET A 19 -16.88 -4.33 -6.20
C MET A 19 -17.26 -5.45 -7.18
N LEU A 20 -16.60 -5.51 -8.34
CA LEU A 20 -16.80 -6.58 -9.32
C LEU A 20 -16.45 -7.96 -8.77
N TRP A 21 -15.39 -8.05 -7.94
CA TRP A 21 -14.99 -9.29 -7.28
C TRP A 21 -16.04 -9.75 -6.26
N ILE A 22 -16.52 -8.85 -5.39
CA ILE A 22 -17.56 -9.15 -4.39
C ILE A 22 -18.85 -9.63 -5.08
N MET A 23 -19.26 -8.99 -6.17
CA MET A 23 -20.46 -9.38 -6.92
C MET A 23 -20.36 -10.79 -7.53
N LYS A 24 -19.14 -11.26 -7.82
CA LYS A 24 -18.89 -12.61 -8.35
C LYS A 24 -18.62 -13.65 -7.26
N ALA A 25 -18.25 -13.22 -6.06
CA ALA A 25 -17.92 -14.12 -4.97
C ALA A 25 -19.19 -14.88 -4.50
N ARG A 26 -19.15 -16.21 -4.57
CA ARG A 26 -20.25 -17.09 -4.15
C ARG A 26 -20.19 -17.41 -2.66
N THR A 27 -18.98 -17.50 -2.12
CA THR A 27 -18.64 -17.74 -0.72
C THR A 27 -17.35 -16.99 -0.41
N ILE A 28 -17.26 -16.34 0.75
CA ILE A 28 -16.06 -15.62 1.19
C ILE A 28 -15.32 -16.47 2.23
N THR A 29 -14.07 -16.81 1.95
CA THR A 29 -13.20 -17.61 2.83
C THR A 29 -12.49 -16.72 3.84
N TYR A 30 -12.08 -17.26 5.00
CA TYR A 30 -11.30 -16.52 6.01
C TYR A 30 -10.06 -15.81 5.45
N GLN A 31 -9.35 -16.46 4.51
CA GLN A 31 -8.19 -15.87 3.87
C GLN A 31 -8.54 -14.63 3.02
N GLU A 32 -9.68 -14.66 2.33
CA GLU A 32 -10.16 -13.55 1.51
C GLU A 32 -10.60 -12.37 2.39
N ILE A 33 -11.17 -12.64 3.57
CA ILE A 33 -11.50 -11.62 4.57
C ILE A 33 -10.24 -10.91 5.06
N LEU A 34 -9.16 -11.67 5.35
CA LEU A 34 -7.88 -11.09 5.73
C LEU A 34 -7.30 -10.24 4.60
N MET A 35 -7.39 -10.72 3.35
CA MET A 35 -6.98 -9.96 2.17
C MET A 35 -7.74 -8.65 2.03
N LEU A 36 -9.06 -8.68 2.14
CA LEU A 36 -9.91 -7.50 2.12
C LEU A 36 -9.54 -6.50 3.22
N GLY A 37 -9.29 -6.98 4.44
CA GLY A 37 -8.90 -6.13 5.56
C GLY A 37 -7.63 -5.32 5.27
N VAL A 38 -6.60 -5.98 4.75
CA VAL A 38 -5.34 -5.30 4.40
C VAL A 38 -5.54 -4.35 3.21
N VAL A 39 -6.30 -4.75 2.19
CA VAL A 39 -6.62 -3.86 1.06
C VAL A 39 -7.34 -2.60 1.53
N LEU A 40 -8.29 -2.72 2.45
CA LEU A 40 -8.98 -1.56 3.05
C LEU A 40 -8.02 -0.64 3.80
N VAL A 41 -7.05 -1.18 4.53
CA VAL A 41 -6.02 -0.37 5.21
C VAL A 41 -5.17 0.40 4.19
N VAL A 42 -4.75 -0.25 3.11
CA VAL A 42 -3.91 0.37 2.06
C VAL A 42 -4.68 1.42 1.27
N VAL A 43 -5.92 1.12 0.86
CA VAL A 43 -6.80 2.08 0.18
C VAL A 43 -7.13 3.23 1.11
N GLY A 44 -7.45 2.97 2.38
CA GLY A 44 -7.67 3.98 3.39
C GLY A 44 -6.46 4.91 3.58
N PHE A 45 -5.25 4.35 3.58
CA PHE A 45 -4.02 5.13 3.58
C PHE A 45 -3.87 6.00 2.33
N ALA A 46 -4.15 5.45 1.13
CA ALA A 46 -4.12 6.20 -0.11
C ALA A 46 -5.14 7.36 -0.13
N VAL A 47 -6.35 7.12 0.38
CA VAL A 47 -7.40 8.13 0.56
C VAL A 47 -6.95 9.21 1.55
N PHE A 48 -6.39 8.82 2.69
CA PHE A 48 -5.85 9.76 3.68
C PHE A 48 -4.79 10.69 3.07
N VAL A 49 -3.84 10.14 2.31
CA VAL A 49 -2.83 10.93 1.58
C VAL A 49 -3.48 11.84 0.55
N GLY A 50 -4.48 11.34 -0.19
CA GLY A 50 -5.23 12.11 -1.20
C GLY A 50 -5.97 13.30 -0.61
N ILE A 51 -6.69 13.11 0.50
CA ILE A 51 -7.45 14.16 1.20
C ILE A 51 -6.50 15.22 1.76
N ASN A 52 -5.41 14.82 2.42
CA ASN A 52 -4.43 15.78 2.93
C ASN A 52 -3.85 16.63 1.81
N ARG A 53 -3.62 16.03 0.63
CA ARG A 53 -3.13 16.76 -0.54
C ARG A 53 -4.12 17.77 -1.09
N ILE A 54 -5.43 17.45 -1.10
CA ILE A 54 -6.47 18.42 -1.48
C ILE A 54 -6.54 19.56 -0.47
N LYS A 55 -6.49 19.25 0.83
CA LYS A 55 -6.53 20.23 1.90
C LYS A 55 -5.39 21.25 1.76
N SER A 56 -4.16 20.80 1.50
CA SER A 56 -3.01 21.68 1.26
C SER A 56 -3.19 22.58 0.03
N VAL A 57 -3.80 22.06 -1.05
CA VAL A 57 -4.10 22.87 -2.25
C VAL A 57 -5.12 23.97 -1.94
N ILE A 58 -6.16 23.65 -1.17
CA ILE A 58 -7.18 24.63 -0.75
C ILE A 58 -6.55 25.69 0.17
N GLN A 59 -5.63 25.29 1.05
CA GLN A 59 -4.97 26.16 2.02
C GLN A 59 -3.85 27.04 1.42
N LYS A 60 -3.54 26.91 0.12
CA LYS A 60 -2.43 27.61 -0.57
C LYS A 60 -1.05 27.36 0.07
N GLU A 61 -0.93 26.30 0.86
CA GLU A 61 0.38 25.85 1.36
C GLU A 61 1.22 25.32 0.20
N PRO A 62 2.57 25.43 0.26
CA PRO A 62 3.43 24.85 -0.76
C PRO A 62 3.07 23.38 -0.98
N PHE A 63 2.88 23.01 -2.26
CA PHE A 63 2.23 21.78 -2.72
C PHE A 63 2.90 20.48 -2.21
N GLU A 64 4.17 20.56 -1.79
CA GLU A 64 4.93 19.47 -1.16
C GLU A 64 5.85 20.06 -0.09
N ASP A 65 5.56 19.75 1.18
CA ASP A 65 6.53 19.90 2.26
C ASP A 65 7.74 18.98 1.98
N GLU A 66 8.94 19.56 1.99
CA GLU A 66 10.19 18.83 1.71
C GLU A 66 10.39 17.65 2.66
N LEU A 67 9.97 17.81 3.92
CA LEU A 67 10.02 16.75 4.92
C LEU A 67 9.11 15.58 4.53
N SER A 68 7.86 15.87 4.17
CA SER A 68 6.91 14.86 3.70
C SER A 68 7.42 14.09 2.47
N LYS A 69 8.10 14.78 1.54
CA LYS A 69 8.73 14.16 0.37
C LYS A 69 9.92 13.28 0.76
N LYS A 70 10.78 13.74 1.67
CA LYS A 70 11.94 12.98 2.18
C LYS A 70 11.48 11.73 2.93
N ILE A 71 10.40 11.83 3.74
CA ILE A 71 9.75 10.70 4.42
C ILE A 71 9.26 9.67 3.41
N MET A 72 8.46 10.10 2.43
CA MET A 72 7.89 9.20 1.42
C MET A 72 8.98 8.51 0.60
N THR A 73 10.04 9.23 0.24
CA THR A 73 11.16 8.67 -0.53
C THR A 73 11.91 7.63 0.28
N LYS A 74 12.26 7.95 1.55
CA LYS A 74 12.99 7.04 2.44
C LYS A 74 12.16 5.81 2.79
N ALA A 75 10.87 5.97 3.10
CA ALA A 75 9.95 4.87 3.36
C ALA A 75 9.79 3.96 2.13
N SER A 76 9.67 4.53 0.93
CA SER A 76 9.59 3.76 -0.32
C SER A 76 10.87 2.95 -0.57
N SER A 77 12.04 3.55 -0.36
CA SER A 77 13.31 2.83 -0.53
C SER A 77 13.47 1.70 0.49
N ILE A 78 13.25 1.98 1.78
CA ILE A 78 13.36 0.96 2.84
C ILE A 78 12.41 -0.20 2.59
N SER A 79 11.14 0.12 2.29
CA SER A 79 10.13 -0.91 2.04
C SER A 79 10.43 -1.73 0.80
N TYR A 80 10.98 -1.14 -0.26
CA TYR A 80 11.42 -1.86 -1.44
C TYR A 80 12.53 -2.87 -1.11
N TYR A 81 13.57 -2.45 -0.37
CA TYR A 81 14.64 -3.36 0.04
C TYR A 81 14.14 -4.51 0.92
N ILE A 82 13.28 -4.24 1.91
CA ILE A 82 12.70 -5.28 2.76
C ILE A 82 11.81 -6.22 1.92
N SER A 83 11.07 -5.69 0.96
CA SER A 83 10.20 -6.47 0.08
C SER A 83 10.95 -7.47 -0.80
N ILE A 84 12.20 -7.17 -1.19
CA ILE A 84 13.03 -8.14 -1.91
C ILE A 84 13.26 -9.40 -1.05
N TYR A 85 13.58 -9.22 0.24
CA TYR A 85 13.75 -10.35 1.16
C TYR A 85 12.43 -11.10 1.42
N LEU A 86 11.31 -10.38 1.47
CA LEU A 86 9.99 -11.02 1.52
C LEU A 86 9.79 -11.96 0.32
N TRP A 87 10.12 -11.52 -0.90
CA TRP A 87 9.99 -12.38 -2.08
C TRP A 87 10.92 -13.59 -2.06
N LEU A 88 12.15 -13.43 -1.54
CA LEU A 88 13.05 -14.58 -1.33
C LEU A 88 12.45 -15.61 -0.38
N ILE A 89 11.83 -15.14 0.73
CA ILE A 89 11.14 -16.00 1.69
C ILE A 89 9.95 -16.69 1.02
N ILE A 90 9.13 -15.95 0.27
CA ILE A 90 7.97 -16.49 -0.44
C ILE A 90 8.39 -17.56 -1.47
N MET A 91 9.45 -17.33 -2.26
CA MET A 91 9.97 -18.33 -3.20
C MET A 91 10.51 -19.57 -2.48
N TYR A 92 11.19 -19.41 -1.36
CA TYR A 92 11.65 -20.55 -0.58
C TYR A 92 10.48 -21.36 0.02
N LEU A 93 9.40 -20.68 0.43
CA LEU A 93 8.20 -21.32 0.97
C LEU A 93 7.29 -21.88 -0.12
N SER A 94 7.32 -21.36 -1.35
CA SER A 94 6.47 -21.87 -2.44
C SER A 94 6.75 -23.33 -2.76
N ASP A 95 7.99 -23.77 -2.59
CA ASP A 95 8.38 -25.16 -2.82
C ASP A 95 7.97 -26.09 -1.67
N LYS A 96 7.66 -25.53 -0.49
CA LYS A 96 7.36 -26.28 0.74
C LYS A 96 5.89 -26.29 1.11
N VAL A 97 5.12 -25.33 0.64
CA VAL A 97 3.70 -25.19 0.94
C VAL A 97 2.92 -25.33 -0.37
N ALA A 98 1.99 -26.28 -0.42
CA ALA A 98 1.08 -26.48 -1.56
C ALA A 98 -0.01 -25.38 -1.59
N LEU A 99 0.39 -24.11 -1.64
CA LEU A 99 -0.50 -22.99 -1.86
C LEU A 99 -0.67 -22.78 -3.36
N GLU A 100 -1.91 -22.48 -3.77
CA GLU A 100 -2.19 -22.07 -5.14
C GLU A 100 -1.38 -20.81 -5.50
N SER A 101 -0.85 -20.75 -6.72
CA SER A 101 0.00 -19.64 -7.17
C SER A 101 -0.68 -18.28 -7.06
N HIS A 102 -2.01 -18.23 -7.22
CA HIS A 102 -2.80 -17.00 -7.06
C HIS A 102 -2.77 -16.48 -5.62
N SER A 103 -2.94 -17.38 -4.64
CA SER A 103 -2.85 -17.07 -3.21
C SER A 103 -1.46 -16.56 -2.83
N LEU A 104 -0.42 -17.17 -3.39
CA LEU A 104 0.98 -16.83 -3.13
C LEU A 104 1.36 -15.44 -3.66
N ILE A 105 0.94 -15.10 -4.89
CA ILE A 105 1.14 -13.76 -5.46
C ILE A 105 0.37 -12.72 -4.66
N GLY A 106 -0.88 -13.00 -4.31
CA GLY A 106 -1.70 -12.11 -3.49
C GLY A 106 -1.06 -11.84 -2.12
N ALA A 107 -0.58 -12.88 -1.45
CA ALA A 107 0.15 -12.74 -0.19
C ALA A 107 1.44 -11.92 -0.33
N GLY A 108 2.16 -12.06 -1.45
CA GLY A 108 3.34 -11.25 -1.74
C GLY A 108 3.04 -9.76 -1.89
N ILE A 109 2.02 -9.42 -2.70
CA ILE A 109 1.59 -8.02 -2.89
C ILE A 109 1.10 -7.42 -1.57
N LEU A 110 0.33 -8.19 -0.79
CA LEU A 110 -0.11 -7.76 0.54
C LEU A 110 1.07 -7.52 1.49
N GLY A 111 2.03 -8.43 1.53
CA GLY A 111 3.20 -8.30 2.38
C GLY A 111 4.01 -7.05 2.03
N MET A 112 4.18 -6.75 0.74
CA MET A 112 4.80 -5.49 0.28
C MET A 112 4.06 -4.26 0.79
N ALA A 113 2.72 -4.27 0.75
CA ALA A 113 1.91 -3.15 1.21
C ALA A 113 2.02 -2.94 2.74
N ILE A 114 2.05 -4.03 3.52
CA ILE A 114 2.26 -3.97 4.98
C ILE A 114 3.66 -3.44 5.29
N ILE A 115 4.70 -3.95 4.62
CA ILE A 115 6.07 -3.50 4.78
C ILE A 115 6.19 -2.00 4.48
N PHE A 116 5.52 -1.53 3.42
CA PHE A 116 5.47 -0.10 3.09
C PHE A 116 4.85 0.72 4.21
N LEU A 117 3.69 0.30 4.72
CA LEU A 117 2.98 1.02 5.78
C LEU A 117 3.81 1.09 7.08
N LEU A 118 4.42 -0.03 7.48
CA LEU A 118 5.31 -0.09 8.63
C LEU A 118 6.56 0.80 8.44
N SER A 119 7.17 0.76 7.26
CA SER A 119 8.32 1.61 6.92
C SER A 119 7.95 3.09 6.96
N TRP A 120 6.76 3.45 6.46
CA TRP A 120 6.26 4.82 6.50
C TRP A 120 6.02 5.30 7.94
N ILE A 121 5.35 4.49 8.77
CA ILE A 121 5.14 4.80 10.19
C ILE A 121 6.48 4.95 10.91
N GLY A 122 7.41 4.01 10.70
CA GLY A 122 8.75 4.07 11.28
C GLY A 122 9.48 5.36 10.91
N VAL A 123 9.58 5.68 9.63
CA VAL A 123 10.27 6.91 9.17
C VAL A 123 9.57 8.17 9.68
N LYS A 124 8.24 8.17 9.79
CA LYS A 124 7.47 9.30 10.32
C LYS A 124 7.71 9.50 11.83
N MET A 125 7.79 8.43 12.62
CA MET A 125 7.99 8.50 14.07
C MET A 125 9.44 8.80 14.47
N PHE A 126 10.41 8.17 13.81
CA PHE A 126 11.83 8.33 14.18
C PHE A 126 12.45 9.64 13.68
N GLY A 127 11.68 10.45 12.95
CA GLY A 127 12.15 11.69 12.34
C GLY A 127 13.15 11.41 11.23
N VAL A 128 13.09 12.20 10.17
CA VAL A 128 14.18 12.19 9.19
C VAL A 128 15.33 12.98 9.80
N SER A 129 16.21 12.31 10.55
CA SER A 129 17.48 12.93 10.96
C SER A 129 18.24 13.35 9.71
N ASN A 130 18.57 14.64 9.63
CA ASN A 130 19.27 15.27 8.52
C ASN A 130 20.68 14.71 8.39
N GLY A 131 20.83 13.67 7.59
CA GLY A 131 21.98 13.54 6.69
C GLY A 131 21.70 14.34 5.42
#